data_AF-A0A8T2X4Z9-F1
#
_entry.id   AF-A0A8T2X4Z9-F1
#
_cell.length_a   1.000
_cell.length_b   1.000
_cell.length_c   1.000
_cell.angle_alpha   90.00
_cell.angle_beta   90.00
_cell.angle_gamma   90.00
#
_symmetry.space_group_name_H-M   'P 1'
#
loop_
_entity.id
_entity.type
_entity.pdbx_description
1 polymer ?
#
loop_
_entity_poly.entity_id
_entity_poly.type
_entity_poly.pdbx_seq_one_letter_code
_entity_poly.pdbx_strand_id
1 'polypeptide(L)'
;MGAVKNYMLLVLFALAMQTSTLKAGIANFDEYWKKRAEEAKEASREAYEPNPEKVTKHFNDEVHNQHPTIISQGNRFVAPPDPACKEVTKRDYAVESVWKSWNWRSEGDLMLNGAFFVQSGNAIKTMNKQAVISAKPGRYVSRLTRFSGALNCVRGRPC
;
A
#
# COMPACT_ATOMS: atom_id res chain seq x y z
N MET A 1 8.07 -64.31 10.06
CA MET A 1 8.27 -62.92 9.58
C MET A 1 7.34 -62.51 8.41
N GLY A 2 6.85 -63.45 7.58
CA GLY A 2 5.95 -63.15 6.44
C GLY A 2 4.52 -62.73 6.82
N ALA A 3 3.91 -63.37 7.83
CA ALA A 3 2.52 -63.06 8.24
C ALA A 3 2.37 -61.64 8.82
N VAL A 4 3.35 -61.18 9.61
CA VAL A 4 3.36 -59.83 10.20
C VAL A 4 3.53 -58.75 9.13
N LYS A 5 4.37 -58.98 8.12
CA LYS A 5 4.52 -58.09 6.97
C LYS A 5 3.24 -57.99 6.15
N ASN A 6 2.53 -59.10 5.94
CA ASN A 6 1.26 -59.11 5.22
C ASN A 6 0.13 -58.43 6.00
N TYR A 7 0.07 -58.62 7.32
CA TYR A 7 -0.89 -57.92 8.18
C TYR A 7 -0.62 -56.42 8.21
N MET A 8 0.65 -56.03 8.28
CA MET A 8 1.07 -54.63 8.21
C MET A 8 0.76 -54.01 6.85
N LEU A 9 0.95 -54.74 5.74
CA LEU A 9 0.57 -54.28 4.40
C LEU A 9 -0.95 -54.11 4.26
N LEU A 10 -1.74 -55.03 4.81
CA LEU A 10 -3.21 -54.97 4.81
C LEU A 10 -3.73 -53.80 5.65
N VAL A 11 -3.11 -53.52 6.80
CA VAL A 11 -3.44 -52.37 7.65
C VAL A 11 -3.10 -51.05 6.94
N LEU A 12 -1.97 -50.99 6.23
CA LEU A 12 -1.58 -49.80 5.44
C LEU A 12 -2.51 -49.55 4.25
N PHE A 13 -2.97 -50.59 3.55
CA PHE A 13 -3.98 -50.46 2.49
C PHE A 13 -5.34 -50.01 3.04
N ALA A 14 -5.74 -50.49 4.22
CA ALA A 14 -6.99 -50.06 4.87
C ALA A 14 -6.97 -48.59 5.31
N LEU A 15 -5.82 -48.10 5.80
CA LEU A 15 -5.62 -46.69 6.18
C LEU A 15 -5.58 -45.76 4.96
N ALA A 16 -4.98 -46.18 3.84
CA ALA A 16 -4.93 -45.40 2.60
C ALA A 16 -6.29 -45.25 1.91
N MET A 17 -7.23 -46.19 2.14
CA MET A 17 -8.60 -46.07 1.64
C MET A 17 -9.46 -45.06 2.43
N GLN A 18 -9.04 -44.69 3.65
CA GLN A 18 -9.77 -43.76 4.51
C GLN A 18 -9.41 -42.28 4.25
N THR A 19 -8.36 -42.00 3.48
CA THR A 19 -7.91 -40.62 3.20
C THR A 19 -8.67 -39.91 2.07
N SER A 20 -9.63 -40.56 1.42
CA SER A 20 -10.23 -40.07 0.16
C SER A 20 -11.49 -39.21 0.30
N THR A 21 -12.05 -38.96 1.49
CA THR A 21 -13.29 -38.16 1.61
C THR A 21 -13.35 -37.26 2.85
N LEU A 22 -12.24 -36.67 3.28
CA LEU A 22 -12.34 -35.47 4.11
C LEU A 22 -12.67 -34.28 3.20
N LYS A 23 -13.94 -34.17 2.77
CA LYS A 23 -14.48 -32.89 2.34
C LYS A 23 -14.51 -32.00 3.57
N ALA A 24 -13.44 -31.23 3.80
CA ALA A 24 -13.52 -30.11 4.71
C ALA A 24 -14.67 -29.23 4.20
N GLY A 25 -15.69 -28.98 5.02
CA GLY A 25 -16.92 -28.26 4.68
C GLY A 25 -16.72 -26.76 4.37
N ILE A 26 -15.57 -26.40 3.79
CA ILE A 26 -15.13 -25.04 3.48
C ILE A 26 -16.00 -24.40 2.39
N ALA A 27 -16.74 -25.20 1.59
CA ALA A 27 -17.57 -24.73 0.49
C ALA A 27 -19.09 -24.74 0.74
N ASN A 28 -19.55 -25.15 1.94
CA ASN A 28 -20.96 -25.09 2.29
C ASN A 28 -21.27 -23.77 2.99
N PHE A 29 -21.33 -22.69 2.20
CA PHE A 29 -21.80 -21.41 2.69
C PHE A 29 -23.26 -21.52 3.14
N ASP A 30 -23.56 -21.01 4.33
CA ASP A 30 -24.92 -20.82 4.80
C ASP A 30 -25.65 -19.80 3.89
N GLU A 31 -26.97 -19.75 4.05
CA GLU A 31 -27.84 -18.87 3.25
C GLU A 31 -27.45 -17.39 3.40
N TYR A 32 -27.00 -16.99 4.59
CA TYR A 32 -26.56 -15.62 4.88
C TYR A 32 -25.35 -15.23 4.03
N TRP A 33 -24.30 -16.07 3.99
CA TRP A 33 -23.11 -15.80 3.19
C TRP A 33 -23.39 -15.84 1.70
N LYS A 34 -24.30 -16.71 1.25
CA LYS A 34 -24.75 -16.73 -0.16
C LYS A 34 -25.47 -15.44 -0.54
N LYS A 35 -26.39 -14.97 0.30
CA LYS A 35 -27.11 -13.72 0.09
C LYS A 35 -26.15 -12.53 0.02
N ARG A 36 -25.22 -12.44 0.98
CA ARG A 36 -24.18 -11.39 0.97
C ARG A 36 -23.28 -11.43 -0.25
N ALA A 37 -22.97 -12.63 -0.75
CA ALA A 37 -22.16 -12.77 -1.95
C ALA A 37 -22.90 -12.29 -3.21
N GLU A 38 -24.20 -12.59 -3.34
CA GLU A 38 -25.02 -12.07 -4.44
C GLU A 38 -25.21 -10.55 -4.34
N GLU A 39 -25.52 -10.01 -3.16
CA GLU A 39 -25.64 -8.56 -2.94
C GLU A 39 -24.33 -7.83 -3.28
N ALA A 40 -23.17 -8.36 -2.86
CA ALA A 40 -21.87 -7.78 -3.19
C ALA A 40 -21.57 -7.81 -4.70
N LYS A 41 -22.01 -8.87 -5.39
CA LYS A 41 -21.85 -9.02 -6.84
C LYS A 41 -22.78 -8.11 -7.61
N GLU A 42 -24.03 -7.96 -7.17
CA GLU A 42 -24.99 -7.01 -7.74
C GLU A 42 -24.50 -5.58 -7.56
N ALA A 43 -24.08 -5.20 -6.35
CA ALA A 43 -23.48 -3.89 -6.09
C ALA A 43 -22.21 -3.67 -6.95
N SER A 44 -21.37 -4.69 -7.14
CA SER A 44 -20.20 -4.59 -8.03
C SER A 44 -20.60 -4.41 -9.50
N ARG A 45 -21.71 -5.00 -9.95
CA ARG A 45 -22.23 -4.85 -11.31
C ARG A 45 -22.88 -3.48 -11.51
N GLU A 46 -23.63 -3.01 -10.53
CA GLU A 46 -24.26 -1.68 -10.54
C GLU A 46 -23.22 -0.56 -10.51
N ALA A 47 -22.15 -0.72 -9.73
CA ALA A 47 -21.05 0.24 -9.66
C ALA A 47 -20.07 0.16 -10.86
N TYR A 48 -20.22 -0.84 -11.74
CA TYR A 48 -19.32 -1.01 -12.87
C TYR A 48 -19.62 0.03 -13.97
N GLU A 49 -18.66 0.90 -14.23
CA GLU A 49 -18.72 1.84 -15.34
C GLU A 49 -17.93 1.27 -16.53
N PRO A 50 -18.60 0.91 -17.64
CA PRO A 50 -17.95 0.29 -18.79
C PRO A 50 -17.04 1.25 -19.56
N ASN A 51 -17.18 2.57 -19.38
CA ASN A 51 -16.32 3.55 -20.02
C ASN A 51 -15.08 3.86 -19.15
N PRO A 52 -13.88 3.37 -19.52
CA PRO A 52 -12.67 3.57 -18.72
C PRO A 52 -12.24 5.05 -18.65
N GLU A 53 -12.55 5.87 -19.65
CA GLU A 53 -12.27 7.30 -19.61
C GLU A 53 -13.10 8.00 -18.54
N LYS A 54 -14.38 7.61 -18.39
CA LYS A 54 -15.27 8.19 -17.39
C LYS A 54 -14.84 7.82 -15.97
N VAL A 55 -14.42 6.58 -15.73
CA VAL A 55 -13.86 6.15 -14.44
C VAL A 55 -12.61 6.97 -14.09
N THR A 56 -11.68 7.07 -15.04
CA THR A 56 -10.41 7.79 -14.85
C THR A 56 -10.66 9.28 -14.60
N LYS A 57 -11.53 9.89 -15.39
CA LYS A 57 -11.89 11.30 -15.25
C LYS A 57 -12.59 11.57 -13.93
N HIS A 58 -13.60 10.79 -13.58
CA HIS A 58 -14.31 10.90 -12.30
C HIS A 58 -13.36 10.79 -11.11
N PHE A 59 -12.46 9.80 -11.12
CA PHE A 59 -11.45 9.66 -10.07
C PHE A 59 -10.52 10.87 -9.99
N ASN A 60 -10.01 11.36 -11.12
CA ASN A 60 -9.13 12.52 -11.15
C ASN A 60 -9.84 13.81 -10.69
N ASP A 61 -11.10 14.00 -11.09
CA ASP A 61 -11.94 15.13 -10.67
C ASP A 61 -12.18 15.08 -9.15
N GLU A 62 -12.43 13.90 -8.59
CA GLU A 62 -12.63 13.71 -7.15
C GLU A 62 -11.34 13.99 -6.37
N VAL A 63 -10.21 13.45 -6.82
CA VAL A 63 -8.89 13.74 -6.23
C VAL A 63 -8.57 15.23 -6.27
N HIS A 64 -8.93 15.94 -7.36
CA HIS A 64 -8.72 17.38 -7.49
C HIS A 64 -9.44 18.20 -6.41
N ASN A 65 -10.66 17.82 -6.06
CA ASN A 65 -11.49 18.53 -5.08
C ASN A 65 -11.08 18.29 -3.62
N GLN A 66 -10.18 17.33 -3.35
CA GLN A 66 -9.82 16.94 -1.99
C GLN A 66 -8.73 17.81 -1.33
N HIS A 67 -8.20 18.84 -2.02
CA HIS A 67 -7.23 19.82 -1.49
C HIS A 67 -6.15 19.18 -0.60
N PRO A 68 -5.33 18.25 -1.14
CA PRO A 68 -4.44 17.42 -0.34
C PRO A 68 -3.47 18.27 0.48
N THR A 69 -3.21 17.83 1.72
CA THR A 69 -2.21 18.43 2.60
C THR A 69 -0.97 17.54 2.63
N ILE A 70 0.20 18.11 2.30
CA ILE A 70 1.49 17.42 2.34
C ILE A 70 2.41 18.14 3.33
N ILE A 71 2.91 17.38 4.30
CA ILE A 71 3.89 17.84 5.28
C ILE A 71 5.18 17.05 5.03
N SER A 72 6.12 17.65 4.28
CA SER A 72 7.45 17.10 4.06
C SER A 72 8.37 17.54 5.19
N GLN A 73 8.83 16.59 6.01
CA GLN A 73 9.66 16.86 7.17
C GLN A 73 10.88 15.94 7.22
N GLY A 74 12.07 16.53 7.21
CA GLY A 74 13.31 15.79 7.43
C GLY A 74 13.71 14.83 6.32
N ASN A 75 13.24 15.06 5.09
CA ASN A 75 13.54 14.25 3.92
C ASN A 75 14.86 14.65 3.27
N ARG A 76 15.41 13.79 2.39
CA ARG A 76 16.61 14.07 1.60
C ARG A 76 16.31 13.83 0.12
N PHE A 77 16.23 14.91 -0.65
CA PHE A 77 15.94 14.87 -2.08
C PHE A 77 17.22 15.11 -2.87
N VAL A 78 17.52 14.20 -3.80
CA VAL A 78 18.66 14.31 -4.72
C VAL A 78 18.09 14.34 -6.12
N ALA A 79 18.07 15.52 -6.74
CA ALA A 79 17.61 15.64 -8.11
C ALA A 79 18.60 14.96 -9.09
N PRO A 80 18.15 14.42 -10.23
CA PRO A 80 19.04 13.98 -11.30
C PRO A 80 19.69 15.18 -12.01
N PRO A 81 20.67 14.97 -12.91
CA PRO A 81 21.32 16.05 -13.66
C PRO A 81 20.36 16.87 -14.54
N ASP A 82 19.28 16.27 -15.02
CA ASP A 82 18.28 16.92 -15.87
C ASP A 82 17.69 18.19 -15.22
N PRO A 83 17.81 19.37 -15.87
CA PRO A 83 17.20 20.62 -15.41
C PRO A 83 15.67 20.56 -15.26
N ALA A 84 14.97 19.72 -16.02
CA ALA A 84 13.52 19.57 -15.93
C ALA A 84 13.06 18.81 -14.68
N CYS A 85 13.99 18.16 -13.96
CA CYS A 85 13.70 17.28 -12.83
C CYS A 85 14.24 17.82 -11.50
N LYS A 86 14.25 19.15 -11.33
CA LYS A 86 14.71 19.81 -10.10
C LYS A 86 13.60 20.03 -9.08
N GLU A 87 12.36 20.16 -9.51
CA GLU A 87 11.24 20.31 -8.59
C GLU A 87 10.84 18.96 -7.98
N VAL A 88 10.84 18.88 -6.65
CA VAL A 88 10.42 17.69 -5.89
C VAL A 88 8.91 17.46 -5.99
N THR A 89 8.15 18.56 -6.10
CA THR A 89 6.69 18.54 -6.15
C THR A 89 6.18 18.43 -7.57
N LYS A 90 5.10 17.67 -7.76
CA LYS A 90 4.36 17.60 -9.01
C LYS A 90 2.87 17.73 -8.72
N ARG A 91 2.20 18.67 -9.40
CA ARG A 91 0.74 18.82 -9.40
C ARG A 91 0.22 18.48 -10.78
N ASP A 92 0.21 17.19 -11.10
CA ASP A 92 -0.55 16.73 -12.26
C ASP A 92 -2.03 17.04 -11.98
N TYR A 93 -2.77 17.54 -12.96
CA TYR A 93 -4.23 17.73 -12.90
C TYR A 93 -4.80 18.95 -12.16
N ALA A 94 -3.98 19.89 -11.69
CA ALA A 94 -4.50 21.16 -11.13
C ALA A 94 -3.83 22.39 -11.76
N VAL A 95 -4.65 23.37 -12.14
CA VAL A 95 -4.15 24.69 -12.50
C VAL A 95 -3.61 25.41 -11.27
N GLU A 96 -2.69 26.35 -11.49
CA GLU A 96 -1.99 27.06 -10.42
C GLU A 96 -2.91 27.80 -9.44
N SER A 97 -4.02 28.35 -9.92
CA SER A 97 -5.01 28.99 -9.06
C SER A 97 -5.63 28.02 -8.05
N VAL A 98 -5.77 26.75 -8.39
CA VAL A 98 -6.34 25.73 -7.50
C VAL A 98 -5.26 25.21 -6.55
N TRP A 99 -4.14 24.70 -7.06
CA TRP A 99 -3.17 24.02 -6.18
C TRP A 99 -2.45 24.98 -5.23
N LYS A 100 -2.41 26.29 -5.53
CA LYS A 100 -1.86 27.29 -4.59
C LYS A 100 -2.60 27.32 -3.25
N SER A 101 -3.87 26.89 -3.22
CA SER A 101 -4.64 26.76 -1.98
C SER A 101 -4.30 25.53 -1.16
N TRP A 102 -3.64 24.52 -1.75
CA TRP A 102 -3.28 23.27 -1.07
C TRP A 102 -2.15 23.49 -0.08
N ASN A 103 -2.24 22.92 1.12
CA ASN A 103 -1.25 23.10 2.17
C ASN A 103 -0.08 22.13 1.98
N TRP A 104 0.91 22.52 1.18
CA TRP A 104 2.12 21.71 0.92
C TRP A 104 3.33 22.43 1.49
N ARG A 105 3.93 21.83 2.53
CA ARG A 105 5.02 22.44 3.32
C ARG A 105 6.24 21.54 3.34
N SER A 106 7.42 22.17 3.40
CA SER A 106 8.72 21.52 3.53
C SER A 106 9.47 22.13 4.71
N GLU A 107 9.91 21.29 5.65
CA GLU A 107 10.62 21.71 6.86
C GLU A 107 11.77 20.75 7.18
N GLY A 108 12.98 21.29 7.35
CA GLY A 108 14.15 20.49 7.72
C GLY A 108 14.60 19.49 6.65
N ASP A 109 14.07 19.59 5.42
CA ASP A 109 14.47 18.79 4.27
C ASP A 109 15.87 19.19 3.77
N LEU A 110 16.61 18.21 3.25
CA LEU A 110 17.91 18.40 2.61
C LEU A 110 17.76 18.27 1.09
N MET A 111 17.94 19.39 0.40
CA MET A 111 17.90 19.46 -1.06
C MET A 111 19.30 19.37 -1.67
N LEU A 112 19.50 18.46 -2.61
CA LEU A 112 20.79 18.23 -3.26
C LEU A 112 20.65 18.24 -4.79
N ASN A 113 21.75 18.58 -5.46
CA ASN A 113 21.84 18.68 -6.91
C ASN A 113 20.80 19.64 -7.54
N GLY A 114 20.53 20.76 -6.86
CA GLY A 114 19.58 21.76 -7.31
C GLY A 114 18.12 21.38 -7.10
N ALA A 115 17.82 20.33 -6.33
CA ALA A 115 16.45 20.02 -5.94
C ALA A 115 15.79 21.21 -5.21
N PHE A 116 14.49 21.41 -5.40
CA PHE A 116 13.72 22.39 -4.63
C PHE A 116 12.27 21.95 -4.45
N PHE A 117 11.62 22.49 -3.42
CA PHE A 117 10.22 22.23 -3.11
C PHE A 117 9.44 23.54 -3.23
N VAL A 118 8.44 23.57 -4.11
CA VAL A 118 7.53 24.72 -4.22
C VAL A 118 6.43 24.58 -3.19
N GLN A 119 6.42 25.43 -2.17
CA GLN A 119 5.41 25.40 -1.11
C GLN A 119 4.13 26.14 -1.52
N SER A 120 3.01 25.75 -0.93
CA SER A 120 1.70 26.37 -1.17
C SER A 120 0.82 26.34 0.09
N GLY A 121 -0.30 27.07 0.03
CA GLY A 121 -1.26 27.14 1.11
C GLY A 121 -0.74 27.83 2.38
N ASN A 122 -1.44 27.58 3.47
CA ASN A 122 -1.18 28.20 4.75
C ASN A 122 -0.17 27.40 5.59
N ALA A 123 0.44 28.06 6.57
CA ALA A 123 1.28 27.38 7.55
C ALA A 123 0.43 26.42 8.42
N ILE A 124 0.90 25.18 8.57
CA ILE A 124 0.22 24.14 9.35
C ILE A 124 0.67 24.28 10.81
N LYS A 125 -0.21 24.81 11.68
CA LYS A 125 0.13 25.15 13.07
C LYS A 125 -0.13 24.01 14.07
N THR A 126 -0.94 23.01 13.72
CA THR A 126 -1.43 22.02 14.68
C THR A 126 -1.25 20.61 14.13
N MET A 127 -0.22 19.92 14.64
CA MET A 127 -0.08 18.48 14.51
C MET A 127 -0.39 17.87 15.88
N ASN A 128 -1.17 16.79 15.92
CA ASN A 128 -1.44 16.05 17.15
C ASN A 128 -0.11 15.43 17.63
N LYS A 129 0.51 16.03 18.64
CA LYS A 129 1.86 15.65 19.12
C LYS A 129 1.88 14.25 19.72
N GLN A 130 0.74 13.74 20.19
CA GLN A 130 0.62 12.41 20.78
C GLN A 130 0.70 11.28 19.75
N ALA A 131 0.48 11.58 18.46
CA ALA A 131 0.52 10.61 17.37
C ALA A 131 1.72 10.81 16.42
N VAL A 132 2.65 11.73 16.73
CA VAL A 132 3.70 12.15 15.80
C VAL A 132 5.08 12.03 16.44
N ILE A 133 5.95 11.23 15.82
CA ILE A 133 7.37 11.20 16.14
C ILE A 133 8.02 12.44 15.52
N SER A 134 8.83 13.17 16.29
CA SER A 134 9.54 14.33 15.76
C SER A 134 10.54 13.93 14.67
N ALA A 135 10.44 14.59 13.51
CA ALA A 135 11.36 14.36 12.40
C ALA A 135 12.80 14.76 12.76
N LYS A 136 13.77 13.96 12.31
CA LYS A 136 15.18 14.36 12.29
C LYS A 136 15.45 15.20 11.04
N PRO A 137 16.44 16.11 11.05
CA PRO A 137 16.82 16.84 9.83
C PRO A 137 17.24 15.91 8.68
N GLY A 138 17.00 16.32 7.43
CA GLY A 138 17.26 15.54 6.21
C GLY A 138 18.67 14.96 6.08
N ARG A 139 19.68 15.58 6.71
CA ARG A 139 21.05 15.05 6.77
C ARG A 139 21.16 13.67 7.43
N TYR A 140 20.21 13.27 8.27
CA TYR A 140 20.22 11.98 8.94
C TYR A 140 19.61 10.86 8.11
N VAL A 141 18.93 11.16 6.99
CA VAL A 141 18.21 10.17 6.18
C VAL A 141 19.11 8.98 5.82
N SER A 142 20.32 9.21 5.32
CA SER A 142 21.25 8.13 4.96
C SER A 142 21.56 7.16 6.11
N ARG A 143 21.52 7.63 7.37
CA ARG A 143 21.70 6.77 8.54
C ARG A 143 20.40 6.10 8.95
N LEU A 144 19.28 6.83 8.90
CA LEU A 144 17.96 6.34 9.30
C LEU A 144 17.42 5.27 8.35
N THR A 145 17.69 5.39 7.05
CA THR A 145 17.23 4.45 6.03
C THR A 145 18.29 3.42 5.63
N ARG A 146 19.42 3.33 6.35
CA ARG A 146 20.52 2.40 6.03
C ARG A 146 20.07 0.93 5.95
N PHE A 147 19.05 0.57 6.71
CA PHE A 147 18.50 -0.80 6.77
C PHE A 147 17.10 -0.89 6.17
N SER A 148 16.69 0.06 5.33
CA SER A 148 15.40 -0.03 4.63
C SER A 148 15.46 -1.10 3.55
N GLY A 149 14.34 -1.78 3.32
CA GLY A 149 14.24 -2.90 2.38
C GLY A 149 13.91 -4.21 3.11
N ALA A 150 13.87 -5.30 2.36
CA ALA A 150 13.61 -6.61 2.94
C ALA A 150 14.78 -7.05 3.85
N LEU A 151 14.45 -7.72 4.94
CA LEU A 151 15.46 -8.40 5.74
C LEU A 151 16.08 -9.54 4.92
N ASN A 152 17.38 -9.77 5.09
CA ASN A 152 18.08 -10.91 4.50
C ASN A 152 17.76 -12.20 5.27
N CYS A 153 16.52 -12.65 5.12
CA CYS A 153 15.97 -13.84 5.75
C CYS A 153 16.56 -15.12 5.18
N VAL A 154 16.87 -16.09 6.04
CA VAL A 154 17.27 -17.44 5.63
C VAL A 154 16.17 -18.43 6.04
N ARG A 155 15.75 -19.30 5.11
CA ARG A 155 14.73 -20.31 5.38
C ARG A 155 15.11 -21.16 6.60
N GLY A 156 14.19 -21.27 7.56
CA GLY A 156 14.40 -22.04 8.79
C GLY A 156 15.16 -21.31 9.89
N ARG A 157 15.46 -20.00 9.73
CA ARG A 157 16.03 -19.15 10.78
C ARG A 157 15.14 -17.92 11.01
N PRO A 158 15.09 -17.37 12.23
CA PRO A 158 14.46 -16.09 12.47
C PRO A 158 15.04 -14.99 11.57
N CYS A 159 14.16 -14.12 11.11
CA CYS A 159 14.47 -12.75 10.74
C CYS A 159 14.05 -11.88 11.94
#